data_AF-A0A2N0ZT04-F1
#
_entry.id   AF-A0A2N0ZT04-F1
#
_cell.length_a   1.000
_cell.length_b   1.000
_cell.length_c   1.000
_cell.angle_alpha   90.00
_cell.angle_beta   90.00
_cell.angle_gamma   90.00
#
_symmetry.space_group_name_H-M   'P 1'
#
loop_
_entity.id
_entity.type
_entity.pdbx_description
1 polymer ?
#
loop_
_entity_poly.entity_id
_entity_poly.type
_entity_poly.pdbx_seq_one_letter_code
_entity_poly.pdbx_strand_id
1 'polypeptide(L)'
;MHNSLEVYHAQDDSLNTANSQISQLLVGERLRPPPAPPAELFAELEAEIASYQATQTDEGYWPEVATDASPVQRPLMLPEPDLSDLNTQDHSTGYSGDILASHISNGHINIRNADRNWNKMNSEFVQRLLTVYKVMSDQYGYDMVLLEGYRSPGRQARLLKKGPNVTKAGSYKSYHQFGLAGDSAFIRNGKIVITEKDPWAMQGYQLYGKVAKSAGLVWGGDWRMMDLGHVELRKKGVLGRPQMAEILTSQ
;
A
#
# COMPACT_ATOMS: atom_id res chain seq x y z
N MET A 1 -39.84 -37.32 9.55
CA MET A 1 -39.48 -36.02 10.15
C MET A 1 -37.97 -35.92 10.15
N HIS A 2 -37.44 -34.97 9.39
CA HIS A 2 -36.00 -34.67 9.29
C HIS A 2 -35.52 -34.09 10.62
N ASN A 3 -34.31 -34.45 11.07
CA ASN A 3 -33.46 -33.47 11.74
C ASN A 3 -31.98 -33.74 11.45
N SER A 4 -31.42 -32.85 10.64
CA SER A 4 -30.04 -32.78 10.20
C SER A 4 -29.17 -32.13 11.27
N LEU A 5 -28.02 -32.72 11.57
CA LEU A 5 -26.87 -32.05 12.19
C LEU A 5 -25.57 -32.57 11.57
N GLU A 6 -25.48 -32.51 10.24
CA GLU A 6 -24.20 -32.31 9.56
C GLU A 6 -24.11 -30.82 9.26
N VAL A 7 -23.47 -30.06 10.16
CA VAL A 7 -23.32 -28.62 10.03
C VAL A 7 -21.90 -28.24 10.46
N TYR A 8 -21.04 -28.05 9.45
CA TYR A 8 -19.71 -27.43 9.43
C TYR A 8 -18.52 -28.15 10.11
N HIS A 9 -18.05 -29.22 9.47
CA HIS A 9 -16.61 -29.51 9.44
C HIS A 9 -16.07 -29.17 8.05
N ALA A 10 -15.54 -27.95 7.90
CA ALA A 10 -14.41 -27.60 7.04
C ALA A 10 -14.16 -26.09 7.12
N GLN A 11 -12.86 -25.71 7.17
CA GLN A 11 -12.28 -24.36 7.07
C GLN A 11 -11.94 -23.65 8.38
N ASP A 12 -11.02 -24.23 9.16
CA ASP A 12 -10.10 -23.43 10.01
C ASP A 12 -8.63 -23.92 9.97
N ASP A 13 -8.34 -25.01 9.23
CA ASP A 13 -6.99 -25.58 9.19
C ASP A 13 -5.98 -24.69 8.46
N SER A 14 -6.39 -23.90 7.45
CA SER A 14 -5.45 -23.10 6.67
C SER A 14 -4.87 -21.93 7.46
N LEU A 15 -5.68 -21.25 8.27
CA LEU A 15 -5.21 -20.14 9.13
C LEU A 15 -4.34 -20.67 10.27
N ASN A 16 -4.72 -21.81 10.86
CA ASN A 16 -3.94 -22.42 11.94
C ASN A 16 -2.60 -22.98 11.41
N THR A 17 -2.62 -23.58 10.22
CA THR A 17 -1.41 -24.05 9.52
C THR A 17 -0.52 -22.87 9.10
N ALA A 18 -1.08 -21.81 8.51
CA ALA A 18 -0.33 -20.62 8.14
C ALA A 18 0.33 -19.94 9.35
N ASN A 19 -0.39 -19.86 10.48
CA ASN A 19 0.19 -19.34 11.73
C ASN A 19 1.32 -20.23 12.25
N SER A 20 1.17 -21.56 12.15
CA SER A 20 2.24 -22.51 12.53
C SER A 20 3.46 -22.43 11.61
N GLN A 21 3.26 -22.29 10.31
CA GLN A 21 4.33 -22.13 9.31
C GLN A 21 5.06 -20.80 9.50
N ILE A 22 4.33 -19.69 9.70
CA ILE A 22 4.93 -18.39 10.00
C ILE A 22 5.77 -18.47 11.28
N SER A 23 5.24 -19.11 12.33
CA SER A 23 5.98 -19.29 13.59
C SER A 23 7.25 -20.13 13.39
N GLN A 24 7.18 -21.19 12.58
CA GLN A 24 8.35 -22.01 12.25
C GLN A 24 9.40 -21.23 11.46
N LEU A 25 8.98 -20.46 10.45
CA LEU A 25 9.87 -19.61 9.65
C LEU A 25 10.58 -18.58 10.54
N LEU A 26 9.84 -17.93 11.45
CA LEU A 26 10.40 -16.95 12.39
C LEU A 26 11.40 -17.56 13.40
N VAL A 27 11.29 -18.85 13.71
CA VAL A 27 12.18 -19.55 14.66
C VAL A 27 13.39 -20.18 13.96
N GLY A 28 13.20 -20.73 12.77
CA GLY A 28 14.15 -21.66 12.15
C GLY A 28 14.91 -21.13 10.94
N GLU A 29 14.41 -20.10 10.24
CA GLU A 29 15.00 -19.61 8.99
C GLU A 29 15.43 -18.15 9.10
N ARG A 30 16.70 -17.87 8.77
CA ARG A 30 17.19 -16.49 8.64
C ARG A 30 17.15 -16.08 7.17
N LEU A 31 16.05 -15.46 6.78
CA LEU A 31 15.84 -14.98 5.42
C LEU A 31 16.78 -13.82 5.10
N ARG A 32 17.26 -13.79 3.86
CA ARG A 32 18.07 -12.68 3.33
C ARG A 32 17.18 -11.78 2.48
N PRO A 33 17.37 -10.45 2.55
CA PRO A 33 16.69 -9.54 1.64
C PRO A 33 16.95 -9.94 0.18
N PRO A 34 15.93 -9.85 -0.69
CA PRO A 34 16.13 -10.08 -2.12
C PRO A 34 17.07 -9.02 -2.70
N PRO A 35 17.70 -9.29 -3.86
CA PRO A 35 18.43 -8.26 -4.59
C PRO A 35 17.53 -7.06 -4.87
N ALA A 36 18.13 -5.88 -5.02
CA ALA A 36 17.38 -4.68 -5.36
C ALA A 36 16.64 -4.90 -6.71
N PRO A 37 15.35 -4.54 -6.79
CA PRO A 37 14.62 -4.62 -8.06
C PRO A 37 15.27 -3.71 -9.12
N PRO A 38 15.08 -4.00 -10.42
CA PRO A 38 15.54 -3.13 -11.49
C PRO A 38 15.03 -1.70 -11.34
N ALA A 39 15.85 -0.69 -11.69
CA ALA A 39 15.47 0.71 -11.54
C ALA A 39 14.29 1.09 -12.45
N GLU A 40 14.21 0.44 -13.60
CA GLU A 40 13.17 0.61 -14.63
C GLU A 40 11.78 0.32 -14.07
N LEU A 41 11.67 -0.67 -13.16
CA LEU A 41 10.42 -1.05 -12.52
C LEU A 41 9.81 0.12 -11.73
N PHE A 42 10.65 0.89 -11.03
CA PHE A 42 10.20 2.06 -10.27
C PHE A 42 10.02 3.30 -11.18
N ALA A 43 10.84 3.42 -12.23
CA ALA A 43 10.69 4.50 -13.20
C ALA A 43 9.37 4.41 -13.98
N GLU A 44 8.94 3.20 -14.34
CA GLU A 44 7.65 2.96 -14.98
C GLU A 44 6.50 3.34 -14.05
N LEU A 45 6.55 2.92 -12.79
CA LEU A 45 5.57 3.31 -11.78
C LEU A 45 5.51 4.85 -11.61
N GLU A 46 6.65 5.52 -11.54
CA GLU A 46 6.70 7.00 -11.46
C GLU A 46 6.05 7.67 -12.68
N ALA A 47 6.30 7.16 -13.88
CA ALA A 47 5.70 7.67 -15.11
C ALA A 47 4.18 7.46 -15.11
N GLU A 48 3.70 6.31 -14.65
CA GLU A 48 2.27 6.01 -14.53
C GLU A 48 1.57 6.95 -13.55
N ILE A 49 2.17 7.16 -12.37
CA ILE A 49 1.70 8.13 -11.36
C ILE A 49 1.63 9.53 -11.96
N ALA A 50 2.68 9.97 -12.65
CA ALA A 50 2.75 11.31 -13.26
C ALA A 50 1.73 11.49 -14.37
N SER A 51 1.54 10.48 -15.22
CA SER A 51 0.55 10.49 -16.29
C SER A 51 -0.86 10.63 -15.72
N TYR A 52 -1.20 9.89 -14.68
CA TYR A 52 -2.51 10.01 -14.03
C TYR A 52 -2.73 11.39 -13.40
N GLN A 53 -1.70 11.95 -12.75
CA GLN A 53 -1.80 13.29 -12.18
C GLN A 53 -2.08 14.35 -13.26
N ALA A 54 -1.47 14.21 -14.44
CA ALA A 54 -1.71 15.11 -15.57
C ALA A 54 -3.15 15.00 -16.12
N THR A 55 -3.72 13.79 -16.22
CA THR A 55 -5.09 13.63 -16.70
C THR A 55 -6.12 14.24 -15.75
N GLN A 56 -5.88 14.16 -14.44
CA GLN A 56 -6.74 14.77 -13.43
C GLN A 56 -6.67 16.31 -13.42
N THR A 57 -5.52 16.90 -13.77
CA THR A 57 -5.42 18.36 -13.90
C THR A 57 -6.15 18.90 -15.12
N ASP A 58 -6.20 18.14 -16.21
CA ASP A 58 -6.90 18.54 -17.44
C ASP A 58 -8.43 18.42 -17.30
N GLU A 59 -8.95 17.39 -16.61
CA GLU A 59 -10.39 17.29 -16.30
C GLU A 59 -10.90 18.39 -15.34
N GLY A 60 -9.99 19.00 -14.55
CA GLY A 60 -10.30 20.12 -13.66
C GLY A 60 -10.27 21.51 -14.31
N TYR A 61 -9.83 21.61 -15.57
CA TYR A 61 -9.73 22.87 -16.31
C TYR A 61 -10.99 23.12 -17.15
N TRP A 62 -11.98 23.80 -16.56
CA TRP A 62 -12.99 24.49 -17.37
C TRP A 62 -12.37 25.80 -17.88
N PRO A 63 -12.16 26.00 -19.20
CA PRO A 63 -11.82 27.34 -19.66
C PRO A 63 -12.99 28.25 -19.32
N GLU A 64 -12.73 29.39 -18.68
CA GLU A 64 -13.74 30.42 -18.45
C GLU A 64 -14.27 30.87 -19.81
N VAL A 65 -15.40 30.30 -20.22
CA VAL A 65 -16.13 30.78 -21.39
C VAL A 65 -16.69 32.14 -20.98
N ALA A 66 -16.15 33.20 -21.56
CA ALA A 66 -16.66 34.55 -21.43
C ALA A 66 -18.15 34.56 -21.79
N THR A 67 -19.02 34.70 -20.79
CA THR A 67 -20.46 34.81 -20.98
C THR A 67 -20.82 36.28 -21.16
N ASP A 68 -20.89 36.72 -22.41
CA ASP A 68 -21.77 37.82 -22.81
C ASP A 68 -22.87 37.23 -23.70
N ALA A 69 -24.03 36.93 -23.10
CA ALA A 69 -25.35 36.89 -23.77
C ALA A 69 -26.46 36.33 -22.85
N SER A 70 -27.61 36.99 -22.92
CA SER A 70 -28.91 36.85 -22.23
C SER A 70 -29.57 35.45 -22.23
N PRO A 71 -30.57 35.20 -21.35
CA PRO A 71 -31.10 33.86 -21.09
C PRO A 71 -32.12 33.43 -22.14
N VAL A 72 -31.92 32.26 -22.75
CA VAL A 72 -32.93 31.58 -23.58
C VAL A 72 -33.46 30.36 -22.82
N GLN A 73 -34.79 30.23 -22.84
CA GLN A 73 -35.62 29.27 -22.12
C GLN A 73 -35.28 27.80 -22.46
N ARG A 74 -35.24 26.93 -21.42
CA ARG A 74 -35.21 25.46 -21.59
C ARG A 74 -36.62 24.91 -21.83
N PRO A 75 -36.83 24.06 -22.85
CA PRO A 75 -37.95 23.11 -22.88
C PRO A 75 -37.60 21.80 -22.15
N LEU A 76 -38.62 21.21 -21.52
CA LEU A 76 -38.65 19.90 -20.85
C LEU A 76 -38.60 18.73 -21.85
N MET A 77 -38.07 17.59 -21.38
CA MET A 77 -37.96 16.24 -21.97
C MET A 77 -36.78 15.94 -22.91
N LEU A 78 -35.84 15.13 -22.40
CA LEU A 78 -35.00 14.22 -23.18
C LEU A 78 -35.42 12.78 -22.86
N PRO A 79 -35.43 11.84 -23.83
CA PRO A 79 -35.72 10.44 -23.56
C PRO A 79 -34.57 9.77 -22.80
N GLU A 80 -34.88 8.75 -22.00
CA GLU A 80 -33.88 8.01 -21.22
C GLU A 80 -32.87 7.28 -22.12
N PRO A 81 -31.58 7.19 -21.72
CA PRO A 81 -30.58 6.48 -22.49
C PRO A 81 -30.75 4.96 -22.36
N ASP A 82 -30.69 4.29 -23.49
CA ASP A 82 -30.67 2.83 -23.63
C ASP A 82 -29.36 2.25 -23.04
N LEU A 83 -29.47 1.28 -22.13
CA LEU A 83 -28.38 0.73 -21.33
C LEU A 83 -27.79 -0.58 -21.89
N SER A 84 -28.00 -0.88 -23.18
CA SER A 84 -27.58 -2.17 -23.75
C SER A 84 -26.10 -2.29 -24.17
N ASP A 85 -25.30 -1.22 -24.13
CA ASP A 85 -23.94 -1.24 -24.73
C ASP A 85 -22.76 -1.21 -23.74
N LEU A 86 -23.00 -1.43 -22.44
CA LEU A 86 -21.92 -1.55 -21.45
C LEU A 86 -21.43 -3.00 -21.29
N ASN A 87 -20.91 -3.62 -22.34
CA ASN A 87 -20.20 -4.89 -22.20
C ASN A 87 -18.98 -5.05 -23.13
N THR A 88 -18.09 -4.07 -23.10
CA THR A 88 -16.69 -4.26 -23.49
C THR A 88 -15.80 -3.63 -22.42
N GLN A 89 -15.41 -4.43 -21.42
CA GLN A 89 -14.38 -4.02 -20.46
C GLN A 89 -13.02 -4.04 -21.17
N ASP A 90 -12.53 -2.85 -21.50
CA ASP A 90 -11.14 -2.63 -21.89
C ASP A 90 -10.24 -2.80 -20.64
N HIS A 91 -9.29 -3.73 -20.71
CA HIS A 91 -8.35 -4.07 -19.62
C HIS A 91 -7.13 -3.13 -19.58
N SER A 92 -7.26 -1.88 -20.05
CA SER A 92 -6.19 -0.88 -20.09
C SER A 92 -6.30 0.22 -19.01
N THR A 93 -7.09 0.02 -17.96
CA THR A 93 -7.30 1.05 -16.93
C THR A 93 -6.04 1.25 -16.09
N GLY A 94 -5.28 2.27 -16.44
CA GLY A 94 -4.09 2.74 -15.71
C GLY A 94 -4.38 3.23 -14.29
N TYR A 95 -3.29 3.49 -13.57
CA TYR A 95 -3.23 4.13 -12.26
C TYR A 95 -4.36 5.12 -12.07
N SER A 96 -5.24 4.86 -11.11
CA SER A 96 -6.32 5.77 -10.75
C SER A 96 -6.15 6.20 -9.29
N GLY A 97 -6.78 7.30 -8.90
CA GLY A 97 -6.62 7.98 -7.62
C GLY A 97 -7.22 7.19 -6.46
N ASP A 98 -6.53 6.12 -6.12
CA ASP A 98 -6.90 5.09 -5.16
C ASP A 98 -6.28 5.41 -3.80
N ILE A 99 -6.79 4.83 -2.72
CA ILE A 99 -6.41 5.17 -1.34
C ILE A 99 -4.90 5.01 -1.16
N LEU A 100 -4.28 3.98 -1.73
CA LEU A 100 -2.82 3.84 -1.73
C LEU A 100 -2.10 4.84 -2.63
N ALA A 101 -2.67 5.12 -3.80
CA ALA A 101 -2.19 6.18 -4.68
C ALA A 101 -2.29 7.56 -4.02
N SER A 102 -3.23 7.75 -3.08
CA SER A 102 -3.40 8.95 -2.28
C SER A 102 -2.28 9.10 -1.23
N HIS A 103 -1.75 8.01 -0.68
CA HIS A 103 -0.58 8.06 0.21
C HIS A 103 0.69 8.43 -0.58
N ILE A 104 0.80 7.93 -1.82
CA ILE A 104 1.89 8.29 -2.74
C ILE A 104 1.73 9.75 -3.23
N SER A 105 0.54 10.18 -3.62
CA SER A 105 0.26 11.52 -4.15
C SER A 105 0.24 12.60 -3.08
N ASN A 106 -0.24 12.30 -1.87
CA ASN A 106 -0.08 13.16 -0.70
C ASN A 106 1.38 13.19 -0.22
N GLY A 107 2.27 12.33 -0.74
CA GLY A 107 3.70 12.37 -0.48
C GLY A 107 4.17 11.65 0.78
N HIS A 108 3.33 10.80 1.38
CA HIS A 108 3.72 9.90 2.47
C HIS A 108 4.82 8.97 1.96
N ILE A 109 4.59 8.36 0.79
CA ILE A 109 5.59 7.60 0.04
C ILE A 109 6.07 8.46 -1.14
N ASN A 110 7.37 8.62 -1.30
CA ASN A 110 7.96 9.28 -2.47
C ASN A 110 8.81 8.25 -3.22
N ILE A 111 8.24 7.62 -4.24
CA ILE A 111 8.86 6.50 -4.97
C ILE A 111 10.29 6.83 -5.40
N ARG A 112 10.52 8.05 -5.89
CA ARG A 112 11.82 8.57 -6.37
C ARG A 112 12.92 8.63 -5.31
N ASN A 113 12.57 9.01 -4.08
CA ASN A 113 13.53 9.25 -3.00
C ASN A 113 13.32 8.31 -1.81
N ALA A 114 12.53 7.25 -1.96
CA ALA A 114 12.25 6.30 -0.90
C ALA A 114 13.50 5.45 -0.62
N ASP A 115 13.88 5.35 0.65
CA ASP A 115 15.01 4.55 1.08
C ASP A 115 14.55 3.10 1.27
N ARG A 116 15.01 2.23 0.36
CA ARG A 116 14.71 0.79 0.34
C ARG A 116 15.89 -0.03 0.88
N ASN A 117 16.84 0.61 1.56
CA ASN A 117 18.00 -0.07 2.11
C ASN A 117 17.62 -0.86 3.37
N TRP A 118 17.55 -2.19 3.22
CA TRP A 118 17.29 -3.13 4.31
C TRP A 118 18.26 -3.00 5.49
N ASN A 119 19.49 -2.53 5.27
CA ASN A 119 20.47 -2.33 6.34
C ASN A 119 20.20 -1.12 7.23
N LYS A 120 19.21 -0.29 6.89
CA LYS A 120 18.72 0.81 7.75
C LYS A 120 17.43 0.43 8.49
N MET A 121 17.05 -0.83 8.43
CA MET A 121 15.83 -1.37 9.02
C MET A 121 16.21 -2.31 10.16
N ASN A 122 15.37 -2.36 11.19
CA ASN A 122 15.61 -3.21 12.35
C ASN A 122 15.58 -4.69 11.93
N SER A 123 16.60 -5.46 12.32
CA SER A 123 16.75 -6.86 11.89
C SER A 123 15.55 -7.76 12.21
N GLU A 124 14.92 -7.57 13.38
CA GLU A 124 13.70 -8.28 13.75
C GLU A 124 12.53 -7.93 12.81
N PHE A 125 12.35 -6.65 12.51
CA PHE A 125 11.32 -6.20 11.56
C PHE A 125 11.59 -6.77 10.16
N VAL A 126 12.84 -6.75 9.70
CA VAL A 126 13.24 -7.32 8.42
C VAL A 126 12.91 -8.81 8.34
N GLN A 127 13.23 -9.61 9.36
CA GLN A 127 12.91 -11.04 9.35
C GLN A 127 11.41 -11.31 9.29
N ARG A 128 10.60 -10.54 10.04
CA ARG A 128 9.13 -10.64 9.97
C ARG A 128 8.61 -10.26 8.59
N LEU A 129 9.08 -9.15 8.02
CA LEU A 129 8.64 -8.70 6.69
C LEU A 129 9.04 -9.69 5.58
N LEU A 130 10.25 -10.25 5.63
CA LEU A 130 10.68 -11.28 4.68
C LEU A 130 9.88 -12.58 4.83
N THR A 131 9.48 -12.95 6.05
CA THR A 131 8.59 -14.08 6.29
C THR A 131 7.23 -13.85 5.63
N VAL A 132 6.69 -12.62 5.76
CA VAL A 132 5.45 -12.23 5.08
C VAL A 132 5.60 -12.34 3.56
N TYR A 133 6.68 -11.81 2.98
CA TYR A 133 6.92 -11.89 1.52
C TYR A 133 7.02 -13.33 1.04
N LYS A 134 7.73 -14.19 1.77
CA LYS A 134 7.87 -15.61 1.46
C LYS A 134 6.51 -16.32 1.45
N VAL A 135 5.69 -16.10 2.48
CA VAL A 135 4.35 -16.70 2.57
C VAL A 135 3.43 -16.17 1.46
N MET A 136 3.48 -14.87 1.17
CA MET A 136 2.69 -14.26 0.09
C MET A 136 3.03 -14.85 -1.28
N SER A 137 4.32 -15.07 -1.57
CA SER A 137 4.75 -15.71 -2.82
C SER A 137 4.40 -17.21 -2.82
N ASP A 138 4.85 -17.96 -1.81
CA ASP A 138 4.75 -19.43 -1.77
C ASP A 138 3.30 -19.95 -1.70
N GLN A 139 2.41 -19.27 -0.95
CA GLN A 139 1.04 -19.75 -0.73
C GLN A 139 0.00 -19.08 -1.63
N TYR A 140 0.23 -17.83 -2.02
CA TYR A 140 -0.80 -17.02 -2.68
C TYR A 140 -0.37 -16.50 -4.06
N GLY A 141 0.88 -16.73 -4.48
CA GLY A 141 1.38 -16.28 -5.78
C GLY A 141 1.50 -14.76 -5.90
N TYR A 142 1.70 -14.06 -4.78
CA TYR A 142 1.92 -12.62 -4.76
C TYR A 142 3.40 -12.32 -4.50
N ASP A 143 4.12 -11.98 -5.56
CA ASP A 143 5.46 -11.42 -5.43
C ASP A 143 5.37 -9.99 -4.92
N MET A 144 6.11 -9.69 -3.86
CA MET A 144 6.06 -8.39 -3.18
C MET A 144 7.34 -7.58 -3.38
N VAL A 145 7.19 -6.26 -3.36
CA VAL A 145 8.29 -5.30 -3.44
C VAL A 145 8.19 -4.24 -2.35
N LEU A 146 9.33 -3.90 -1.76
CA LEU A 146 9.44 -2.79 -0.80
C LEU A 146 9.43 -1.45 -1.55
N LEU A 147 8.44 -0.62 -1.27
CA LEU A 147 8.34 0.74 -1.80
C LEU A 147 9.14 1.74 -0.95
N GLU A 148 9.00 1.69 0.38
CA GLU A 148 9.77 2.53 1.30
C GLU A 148 10.00 1.78 2.62
N GLY A 149 11.25 1.73 3.09
CA GLY A 149 11.63 1.18 4.38
C GLY A 149 11.96 2.29 5.37
N TYR A 150 13.16 2.85 5.26
CA TYR A 150 13.61 3.92 6.15
C TYR A 150 13.17 5.31 5.66
N ARG A 151 12.78 6.18 6.61
CA ARG A 151 12.46 7.58 6.32
C ARG A 151 13.21 8.51 7.26
N SER A 152 14.09 9.34 6.72
CA SER A 152 14.88 10.24 7.58
C SER A 152 14.00 11.26 8.33
N PRO A 153 14.35 11.62 9.58
CA PRO A 153 13.66 12.67 10.33
C PRO A 153 13.64 14.03 9.64
N GLY A 154 14.70 14.39 8.92
CA GLY A 154 14.74 15.60 8.10
C GLY A 154 13.70 15.58 6.97
N ARG A 155 13.46 14.43 6.33
CA ARG A 155 12.36 14.27 5.35
C ARG A 155 11.00 14.39 6.03
N GLN A 156 10.80 13.73 7.18
CA GLN A 156 9.53 13.80 7.92
C GLN A 156 9.16 15.23 8.34
N ALA A 157 10.14 16.02 8.80
CA ALA A 157 9.94 17.44 9.13
C ALA A 157 9.49 18.27 7.91
N ARG A 158 9.95 17.93 6.70
CA ARG A 158 9.49 18.57 5.46
C ARG A 158 8.07 18.14 5.07
N LEU A 159 7.69 16.88 5.33
CA LEU A 159 6.32 16.40 5.08
C LEU A 159 5.30 17.06 6.01
N LEU A 160 5.62 17.26 7.29
CA LEU A 160 4.73 17.96 8.23
C LEU A 160 4.39 19.39 7.74
N LYS A 161 5.34 20.07 7.10
CA LYS A 161 5.14 21.42 6.52
C LYS A 161 4.19 21.44 5.32
N LYS A 162 3.89 20.29 4.71
CA LYS A 162 2.91 20.17 3.61
C LYS A 162 1.46 20.07 4.09
N GLY A 163 1.23 20.00 5.41
CA GLY A 163 -0.10 20.05 6.02
C GLY A 163 -0.63 18.70 6.51
N PRO A 164 -1.73 18.71 7.28
CA PRO A 164 -2.26 17.54 7.98
C PRO A 164 -2.82 16.44 7.06
N ASN A 165 -3.04 16.76 5.78
CA ASN A 165 -3.47 15.82 4.74
C ASN A 165 -2.31 14.89 4.28
N VAL A 166 -1.07 15.29 4.53
CA VAL A 166 0.16 14.57 4.15
C VAL A 166 0.79 13.82 5.33
N THR A 167 0.75 14.35 6.53
CA THR A 167 1.08 13.59 7.73
C THR A 167 0.69 14.41 8.94
N LYS A 168 0.20 13.76 10.00
CA LYS A 168 0.06 14.38 11.32
C LYS A 168 1.26 14.13 12.22
N ALA A 169 2.22 13.31 11.76
CA ALA A 169 3.39 12.91 12.52
C ALA A 169 4.57 13.86 12.27
N GLY A 170 5.00 14.57 13.32
CA GLY A 170 6.27 15.29 13.32
C GLY A 170 7.49 14.36 13.35
N SER A 171 8.69 14.93 13.44
CA SER A 171 9.93 14.15 13.56
C SER A 171 9.84 13.12 14.70
N TYR A 172 10.33 11.91 14.43
CA TYR A 172 10.31 10.75 15.35
C TYR A 172 8.91 10.27 15.77
N LYS A 173 7.86 10.60 15.01
CA LYS A 173 6.49 10.13 15.26
C LYS A 173 6.03 9.04 14.29
N SER A 174 6.89 8.58 13.39
CA SER A 174 6.65 7.45 12.49
C SER A 174 7.69 6.35 12.68
N TYR A 175 7.26 5.08 12.63
CA TYR A 175 8.14 3.92 12.78
C TYR A 175 9.14 3.74 11.62
N HIS A 176 8.90 4.31 10.44
CA HIS A 176 9.91 4.36 9.36
C HIS A 176 11.21 5.05 9.79
N GLN A 177 11.10 6.00 10.73
CA GLN A 177 12.26 6.75 11.24
C GLN A 177 13.12 5.91 12.20
N PHE A 178 12.61 4.75 12.61
CA PHE A 178 13.25 3.81 13.51
C PHE A 178 13.56 2.47 12.81
N GLY A 179 13.36 2.38 11.49
CA GLY A 179 13.55 1.14 10.75
C GLY A 179 12.54 0.04 11.12
N LEU A 180 11.38 0.42 11.67
CA LEU A 180 10.36 -0.50 12.20
C LEU A 180 9.07 -0.49 11.37
N ALA A 181 9.07 0.12 10.20
CA ALA A 181 7.93 0.11 9.29
C ALA A 181 8.39 -0.02 7.84
N GLY A 182 7.48 -0.46 6.98
CA GLY A 182 7.71 -0.65 5.57
C GLY A 182 6.41 -0.56 4.79
N ASP A 183 6.48 0.09 3.64
CA ASP A 183 5.40 0.20 2.68
C ASP A 183 5.69 -0.74 1.50
N SER A 184 4.74 -1.59 1.15
CA SER A 184 4.93 -2.66 0.16
C SER A 184 3.83 -2.67 -0.91
N ALA A 185 4.17 -3.22 -2.07
CA ALA A 185 3.25 -3.46 -3.19
C ALA A 185 3.53 -4.80 -3.85
N PHE A 186 2.77 -5.11 -4.90
CA PHE A 186 2.86 -6.37 -5.62
C PHE A 186 3.54 -6.19 -6.98
N ILE A 187 4.23 -7.23 -7.43
CA ILE A 187 4.73 -7.34 -8.80
C ILE A 187 3.81 -8.30 -9.56
N ARG A 188 3.31 -7.86 -10.72
CA ARG A 188 2.56 -8.72 -11.64
C ARG A 188 2.96 -8.39 -13.07
N ASN A 189 3.29 -9.40 -13.87
CA ASN A 189 3.69 -9.23 -15.26
C ASN A 189 4.83 -8.20 -15.46
N GLY A 190 5.79 -8.20 -14.54
CA GLY A 190 6.94 -7.28 -14.59
C GLY A 190 6.63 -5.83 -14.20
N LYS A 191 5.44 -5.53 -13.67
CA LYS A 191 5.04 -4.18 -13.23
C LYS A 191 4.67 -4.15 -11.75
N ILE A 192 4.87 -3.00 -11.11
CA ILE A 192 4.38 -2.76 -9.76
C ILE A 192 2.89 -2.43 -9.83
N VAL A 193 2.07 -3.20 -9.13
CA VAL A 193 0.63 -2.96 -8.98
C VAL A 193 0.36 -2.51 -7.56
N ILE A 194 -0.22 -1.31 -7.42
CA ILE A 194 -0.47 -0.64 -6.13
C ILE A 194 -1.95 -0.37 -5.89
N THR A 195 -2.71 -0.08 -6.95
CA THR A 195 -4.10 0.33 -6.84
C THR A 195 -4.98 -0.76 -6.26
N GLU A 196 -5.76 -0.45 -5.23
CA GLU A 196 -6.80 -1.35 -4.72
C GLU A 196 -8.09 -1.37 -5.56
N LYS A 197 -8.20 -0.54 -6.61
CA LYS A 197 -9.28 -0.69 -7.60
C LYS A 197 -9.07 -1.89 -8.51
N ASP A 198 -7.82 -2.35 -8.66
CA ASP A 198 -7.57 -3.68 -9.21
C ASP A 198 -8.03 -4.73 -8.18
N PRO A 199 -9.05 -5.55 -8.48
CA PRO A 199 -9.57 -6.55 -7.54
C PRO A 199 -8.50 -7.56 -7.10
N TRP A 200 -7.54 -7.88 -7.97
CA TRP A 200 -6.43 -8.77 -7.65
C TRP A 200 -5.48 -8.13 -6.64
N ALA A 201 -5.18 -6.84 -6.78
CA ALA A 201 -4.31 -6.13 -5.83
C ALA A 201 -5.02 -5.91 -4.49
N MET A 202 -6.32 -5.59 -4.49
CA MET A 202 -7.11 -5.52 -3.25
C MET A 202 -7.11 -6.85 -2.49
N GLN A 203 -7.34 -7.96 -3.19
CA GLN A 203 -7.23 -9.29 -2.59
C GLN A 203 -5.82 -9.54 -2.04
N GLY A 204 -4.78 -9.13 -2.78
CA GLY A 204 -3.40 -9.18 -2.33
C GLY A 204 -3.19 -8.43 -1.01
N TYR A 205 -3.72 -7.20 -0.90
CA TYR A 205 -3.60 -6.40 0.32
C TYR A 205 -4.35 -7.01 1.51
N GLN A 206 -5.51 -7.61 1.29
CA GLN A 206 -6.25 -8.32 2.34
C GLN A 206 -5.48 -9.54 2.86
N LEU A 207 -4.86 -10.31 1.95
CA LEU A 207 -4.00 -11.44 2.30
C LEU A 207 -2.74 -10.96 3.03
N TYR A 208 -2.06 -9.96 2.49
CA TYR A 208 -0.88 -9.33 3.08
C TYR A 208 -1.17 -8.86 4.51
N GLY A 209 -2.29 -8.19 4.75
CA GLY A 209 -2.70 -7.75 6.08
C GLY A 209 -2.92 -8.90 7.06
N LYS A 210 -3.52 -10.02 6.62
CA LYS A 210 -3.69 -11.23 7.45
C LYS A 210 -2.33 -11.85 7.80
N VAL A 211 -1.48 -12.07 6.81
CA VAL A 211 -0.15 -12.68 6.98
C VAL A 211 0.75 -11.80 7.85
N ALA A 212 0.74 -10.48 7.64
CA ALA A 212 1.48 -9.51 8.45
C ALA A 212 1.08 -9.56 9.93
N LYS A 213 -0.23 -9.61 10.21
CA LYS A 213 -0.75 -9.75 11.59
C LYS A 213 -0.31 -11.07 12.23
N SER A 214 -0.38 -12.17 11.49
CA SER A 214 0.13 -13.48 11.94
C SER A 214 1.64 -13.46 12.23
N ALA A 215 2.41 -12.65 11.49
CA ALA A 215 3.83 -12.41 11.74
C ALA A 215 4.11 -11.41 12.90
N GLY A 216 3.08 -10.98 13.63
CA GLY A 216 3.19 -10.05 14.77
C GLY A 216 3.42 -8.59 14.37
N LEU A 217 3.13 -8.22 13.12
CA LEU A 217 3.14 -6.83 12.65
C LEU A 217 1.76 -6.20 12.80
N VAL A 218 1.72 -4.88 12.92
CA VAL A 218 0.48 -4.11 12.76
C VAL A 218 0.35 -3.70 11.31
N TRP A 219 -0.85 -3.85 10.75
CA TRP A 219 -1.15 -3.50 9.37
C TRP A 219 -1.94 -2.18 9.29
N GLY A 220 -1.55 -1.29 8.38
CA GLY A 220 -2.18 0.01 8.18
C GLY A 220 -3.57 -0.05 7.55
N GLY A 221 -3.92 -1.16 6.91
CA GLY A 221 -5.25 -1.39 6.34
C GLY A 221 -6.38 -1.45 7.38
N ASP A 222 -6.07 -1.75 8.64
CA ASP A 222 -7.05 -1.72 9.74
C ASP A 222 -7.31 -0.28 10.25
N TRP A 223 -6.59 0.73 9.75
CA TRP A 223 -6.77 2.12 10.17
C TRP A 223 -7.91 2.78 9.40
N ARG A 224 -8.48 3.85 9.97
CA ARG A 224 -9.54 4.64 9.31
C ARG A 224 -9.12 5.19 7.94
N MET A 225 -7.83 5.44 7.75
CA MET A 225 -7.26 5.93 6.48
C MET A 225 -6.85 4.81 5.51
N MET A 226 -6.94 3.54 5.93
CA MET A 226 -6.67 2.34 5.12
C MET A 226 -5.33 2.42 4.37
N ASP A 227 -4.23 2.50 5.13
CA ASP A 227 -2.88 2.48 4.54
C ASP A 227 -2.48 1.02 4.23
N LEU A 228 -3.02 0.49 3.13
CA LEU A 228 -3.04 -0.95 2.82
C LEU A 228 -1.64 -1.55 2.57
N GLY A 229 -0.67 -0.74 2.11
CA GLY A 229 0.71 -1.16 1.86
C GLY A 229 1.58 -1.15 3.12
N HIS A 230 1.12 -0.46 4.16
CA HIS A 230 1.90 -0.18 5.35
C HIS A 230 1.83 -1.31 6.38
N VAL A 231 2.99 -1.69 6.91
CA VAL A 231 3.11 -2.47 8.15
C VAL A 231 4.15 -1.89 9.09
N GLU A 232 3.92 -2.06 10.38
CA GLU A 232 4.83 -1.59 11.43
C GLU A 232 5.01 -2.62 12.56
N LEU A 233 6.23 -2.72 13.09
CA LEU A 233 6.54 -3.42 14.33
C LEU A 233 6.51 -2.43 15.50
N ARG A 234 5.44 -2.49 16.28
CA ARG A 234 5.26 -1.57 17.43
C ARG A 234 6.18 -1.94 18.58
N LYS A 235 7.01 -0.99 18.99
CA LYS A 235 7.86 -1.06 20.20
C LYS A 235 7.49 0.07 21.17
N LYS A 236 7.09 -0.29 22.39
CA LYS A 236 6.70 0.69 23.42
C LYS A 236 7.89 1.60 23.75
N GLY A 237 7.62 2.90 23.87
CA GLY A 237 8.63 3.88 24.29
C GLY A 237 9.65 4.29 23.22
N VAL A 238 9.48 3.86 21.96
CA VAL A 238 10.40 4.23 20.86
C VAL A 238 10.04 5.59 20.25
N LEU A 239 8.76 5.83 19.95
CA LEU A 239 8.33 7.06 19.30
C LEU A 239 8.66 8.30 20.14
N GLY A 240 9.18 9.34 19.48
CA GLY A 240 9.61 10.60 20.07
C GLY A 240 11.01 10.58 20.68
N ARG A 241 11.78 9.50 20.55
CA ARG A 241 13.14 9.37 21.12
C ARG A 241 14.20 9.24 20.03
N PRO A 242 14.88 10.33 19.62
CA PRO A 242 15.90 10.30 18.57
C PRO A 242 17.00 9.26 18.79
N GLN A 243 17.44 9.08 20.03
CA GLN A 243 18.49 8.10 20.37
C GLN A 243 18.06 6.68 20.03
N MET A 244 16.76 6.37 20.13
CA MET A 244 16.25 5.05 19.75
C MET A 244 16.29 4.84 18.22
N ALA A 245 16.15 5.89 17.42
CA ALA A 245 16.27 5.78 15.98
C ALA A 245 17.67 5.35 15.57
N GLU A 246 18.71 5.95 16.18
CA GLU A 246 20.10 5.60 15.93
C GLU A 246 20.39 4.13 16.30
N ILE A 247 19.94 3.70 17.49
CA ILE A 247 20.14 2.32 17.96
C ILE A 247 19.42 1.29 17.08
N LEU A 248 18.22 1.59 16.60
CA LEU A 248 17.38 0.62 15.89
C LEU A 248 17.70 0.51 14.39
N THR A 249 18.32 1.54 13.80
CA THR A 249 18.66 1.61 12.37
C THR A 249 20.13 1.28 12.07
N SER A 250 20.93 0.93 13.09
CA SER A 250 22.36 0.61 12.97
C SER A 250 22.70 -0.86 13.27
N GLN A 251 21.70 -1.76 13.23
CA GLN A 251 21.82 -3.17 13.65
C GLN A 251 22.16 -4.13 12.51
#